data_AF-A0A2T9HT65-F1
#
_entry.id   AF-A0A2T9HT65-F1
#
_cell.length_a   1.000
_cell.length_b   1.000
_cell.length_c   1.000
_cell.angle_alpha   90.00
_cell.angle_beta   90.00
_cell.angle_gamma   90.00
#
_symmetry.space_group_name_H-M   'P 1'
#
loop_
_entity.id
_entity.type
_entity.pdbx_description
1 polymer ?
#
loop_
_entity_poly.entity_id
_entity_poly.type
_entity_poly.pdbx_seq_one_letter_code
_entity_poly.pdbx_strand_id
1 'polypeptide(L)'
;MCELLGMSANVPTDICFSFTGLVQRGGGTGPHKDGWGITFYEGKGCRTFKDPQPSYHSPIAKLVQNYPIKSCSVIAHIRQANRGEVALENTHPFTRELWGRNWTYAHNGQLNGYKSLETGNFRPVGETDSEKAFCWLLHKLTQRYPRTPGNMTAVFKYIATLATVLREKGVFNMLLSDGRYVMAFCSTHLHWITRRAPFGVATLVDQDMEIDFSSQTTPNDVVTVIATQPLTGNETWQKIMPGEWALFCLGERII
;
A
#
# COMPACT_ATOMS: atom_id res chain seq x y z
N MET A 1 4.15 -7.35 -13.73
CA MET A 1 4.59 -6.37 -12.74
C MET A 1 3.63 -6.45 -11.56
N CYS A 2 4.07 -6.40 -10.30
CA CYS A 2 3.12 -6.39 -9.17
C CYS A 2 2.24 -5.12 -9.21
N GLU A 3 1.10 -5.14 -8.53
CA GLU A 3 0.21 -3.98 -8.41
C GLU A 3 0.15 -3.54 -6.93
N LEU A 4 0.27 -2.22 -6.71
CA LEU A 4 0.13 -1.57 -5.41
C LEU A 4 -1.21 -0.84 -5.36
N LEU A 5 -1.86 -0.87 -4.20
CA LEU A 5 -3.04 -0.05 -3.89
C LEU A 5 -2.91 0.51 -2.48
N GLY A 6 -3.07 1.81 -2.34
CA GLY A 6 -3.12 2.51 -1.06
C GLY A 6 -4.37 3.38 -0.96
N MET A 7 -4.83 3.61 0.26
CA MET A 7 -5.92 4.55 0.52
C MET A 7 -5.66 5.33 1.80
N SER A 8 -5.90 6.64 1.76
CA SER A 8 -5.99 7.51 2.94
C SER A 8 -7.35 8.20 2.91
N ALA A 9 -8.08 8.22 4.02
CA ALA A 9 -9.39 8.85 4.12
C ALA A 9 -9.58 9.55 5.47
N ASN A 10 -10.34 10.65 5.50
CA ASN A 10 -10.65 11.37 6.74
C ASN A 10 -11.75 10.70 7.58
N VAL A 11 -12.56 9.84 6.96
CA VAL A 11 -13.58 9.02 7.62
C VAL A 11 -13.33 7.54 7.28
N PRO A 12 -13.86 6.59 8.07
CA PRO A 12 -13.81 5.17 7.69
C PRO A 12 -14.56 4.94 6.37
N THR A 13 -13.80 4.69 5.31
CA THR A 13 -14.33 4.49 3.94
C THR A 13 -14.20 3.03 3.53
N ASP A 14 -15.19 2.55 2.80
CA ASP A 14 -15.17 1.21 2.21
C ASP A 14 -14.21 1.16 1.01
N ILE A 15 -13.32 0.17 1.01
CA ILE A 15 -12.34 -0.06 -0.07
C ILE A 15 -12.74 -1.20 -1.02
N CYS A 16 -13.85 -1.90 -0.78
CA CYS A 16 -14.28 -3.05 -1.56
C CYS A 16 -14.34 -2.74 -3.07
N PHE A 17 -14.71 -1.53 -3.48
CA PHE A 17 -14.69 -1.12 -4.89
C PHE A 17 -13.28 -1.16 -5.50
N SER A 18 -12.35 -0.41 -4.92
CA SER A 18 -10.98 -0.33 -5.43
C SER A 18 -10.25 -1.66 -5.28
N PHE A 19 -10.56 -2.42 -4.23
CA PHE A 19 -10.05 -3.76 -4.04
C PHE A 19 -10.61 -4.75 -5.08
N THR A 20 -11.88 -4.65 -5.47
CA THR A 20 -12.47 -5.49 -6.52
C THR A 20 -11.78 -5.26 -7.86
N GLY A 21 -11.55 -4.00 -8.25
CA GLY A 21 -10.76 -3.69 -9.44
C GLY A 21 -9.34 -4.26 -9.38
N LEU A 22 -8.69 -4.15 -8.22
CA LEU A 22 -7.36 -4.73 -8.01
C LEU A 22 -7.37 -6.25 -8.15
N VAL A 23 -8.28 -6.97 -7.47
CA VAL A 23 -8.39 -8.45 -7.46
C VAL A 23 -8.52 -9.03 -8.87
N GLN A 24 -9.20 -8.33 -9.79
CA GLN A 24 -9.28 -8.80 -11.18
C GLN A 24 -7.92 -8.87 -11.86
N ARG A 25 -7.03 -7.90 -11.59
CA ARG A 25 -5.65 -7.93 -12.09
C ARG A 25 -4.85 -9.11 -11.51
N GLY A 26 -5.25 -9.64 -10.36
CA GLY A 26 -4.67 -10.81 -9.69
C GLY A 26 -5.19 -12.16 -10.17
N GLY A 27 -5.23 -12.35 -11.49
CA GLY A 27 -5.44 -13.65 -12.15
C GLY A 27 -6.68 -13.75 -13.04
N GLY A 28 -7.56 -12.74 -13.05
CA GLY A 28 -8.73 -12.66 -13.94
C GLY A 28 -8.41 -11.97 -15.26
N THR A 29 -7.95 -10.71 -15.20
CA THR A 29 -7.59 -9.87 -16.37
C THR A 29 -6.07 -9.69 -16.52
N GLY A 30 -5.30 -9.89 -15.46
CA GLY A 30 -3.84 -9.76 -15.45
C GLY A 30 -3.10 -11.09 -15.19
N PRO A 31 -1.79 -11.18 -15.50
CA PRO A 31 -1.01 -12.41 -15.35
C PRO A 31 -0.62 -12.74 -13.89
N HIS A 32 -1.04 -11.93 -12.92
CA HIS A 32 -0.53 -11.97 -11.54
C HIS A 32 -1.22 -13.06 -10.72
N LYS A 33 -0.51 -14.16 -10.43
CA LYS A 33 -1.07 -15.36 -9.79
C LYS A 33 -0.38 -15.75 -8.49
N ASP A 34 0.59 -14.96 -8.04
CA ASP A 34 1.57 -15.40 -7.03
C ASP A 34 1.28 -14.81 -5.64
N GLY A 35 0.00 -14.55 -5.38
CA GLY A 35 -0.52 -14.12 -4.09
C GLY A 35 -0.98 -12.68 -4.03
N TRP A 36 -1.70 -12.36 -2.96
CA TRP A 36 -2.21 -11.02 -2.70
C TRP A 36 -2.32 -10.79 -1.20
N GLY A 37 -2.42 -9.53 -0.81
CA GLY A 37 -2.76 -9.18 0.55
C GLY A 37 -3.25 -7.76 0.68
N ILE A 38 -3.95 -7.54 1.79
CA ILE A 38 -4.51 -6.24 2.18
C ILE A 38 -4.42 -6.08 3.68
N THR A 39 -4.06 -4.90 4.11
CA THR A 39 -4.12 -4.47 5.51
C THR A 39 -4.96 -3.21 5.61
N PHE A 40 -5.88 -3.20 6.55
CA PHE A 40 -6.70 -2.04 6.89
C PHE A 40 -6.61 -1.75 8.38
N TYR A 41 -6.64 -0.46 8.73
CA TYR A 41 -6.52 0.00 10.10
C TYR A 41 -7.88 0.32 10.73
N GLU A 42 -8.05 -0.07 11.99
CA GLU A 42 -9.18 0.29 12.86
C GLU A 42 -8.61 0.92 14.14
N GLY A 43 -8.53 2.25 14.14
CA GLY A 43 -7.79 2.99 15.16
C GLY A 43 -6.30 2.62 15.14
N LYS A 44 -5.78 2.07 16.24
CA LYS A 44 -4.38 1.60 16.33
C LYS A 44 -4.21 0.13 15.92
N GLY A 45 -5.32 -0.62 15.86
CA GLY A 45 -5.34 -2.00 15.39
C GLY A 45 -5.30 -2.04 13.86
N CYS A 46 -4.88 -3.17 13.32
CA CYS A 46 -5.04 -3.47 11.90
C CYS A 46 -5.40 -4.93 11.72
N ARG A 47 -6.15 -5.25 10.66
CA ARG A 47 -6.33 -6.63 10.21
C ARG A 47 -5.63 -6.78 8.88
N THR A 48 -5.01 -7.94 8.69
CA THR A 48 -4.27 -8.26 7.48
C THR A 48 -4.79 -9.58 6.94
N PHE A 49 -5.24 -9.58 5.69
CA PHE A 49 -5.56 -10.79 4.96
C PHE A 49 -4.54 -10.99 3.86
N LYS A 50 -4.09 -12.22 3.70
CA LYS A 50 -3.12 -12.63 2.68
C LYS A 50 -3.47 -14.02 2.20
N ASP A 51 -3.18 -14.26 0.94
CA ASP A 51 -3.21 -15.59 0.36
C ASP A 51 -2.05 -15.71 -0.63
N PRO A 52 -1.21 -16.75 -0.55
CA PRO A 52 -0.24 -17.04 -1.60
C PRO A 52 -0.89 -17.51 -2.92
N GLN A 53 -2.15 -17.96 -2.88
CA GLN A 53 -2.90 -18.33 -4.09
C GLN A 53 -3.38 -17.08 -4.87
N PRO A 54 -3.66 -17.22 -6.18
CA PRO A 54 -4.22 -16.14 -7.00
C PRO A 54 -5.48 -15.55 -6.36
N SER A 55 -5.59 -14.22 -6.35
CA SER A 55 -6.72 -13.54 -5.70
C SER A 55 -8.08 -13.88 -6.30
N TYR A 56 -8.13 -14.16 -7.60
CA TYR A 56 -9.38 -14.47 -8.31
C TYR A 56 -10.08 -15.74 -7.82
N HIS A 57 -9.34 -16.74 -7.33
CA HIS A 57 -9.90 -17.99 -6.80
C HIS A 57 -9.83 -18.10 -5.27
N SER A 58 -9.33 -17.07 -4.58
CA SER A 58 -9.14 -17.11 -3.13
C SER A 58 -10.48 -16.94 -2.39
N PRO A 59 -10.90 -17.91 -1.56
CA PRO A 59 -12.07 -17.73 -0.70
C PRO A 59 -11.90 -16.57 0.28
N ILE A 60 -10.66 -16.27 0.67
CA ILE A 60 -10.33 -15.14 1.53
C ILE A 60 -10.58 -13.82 0.78
N ALA A 61 -10.26 -13.74 -0.51
CA ALA A 61 -10.54 -12.55 -1.32
C ALA A 61 -12.05 -12.32 -1.42
N LYS A 62 -12.81 -13.38 -1.65
CA LYS A 62 -14.28 -13.34 -1.67
C LYS A 62 -14.87 -12.93 -0.33
N LEU A 63 -14.28 -13.37 0.80
CA LEU A 63 -14.67 -12.90 2.13
C LEU A 63 -14.44 -11.39 2.26
N VAL A 64 -13.25 -10.91 1.89
CA VAL A 64 -12.91 -9.48 1.97
C VAL A 64 -13.84 -8.64 1.09
N GLN A 65 -14.17 -9.09 -0.12
CA GLN A 65 -15.10 -8.39 -1.01
C GLN A 65 -16.52 -8.29 -0.44
N ASN A 66 -16.97 -9.29 0.31
CA ASN A 66 -18.31 -9.34 0.89
C ASN A 66 -18.38 -8.77 2.32
N TYR A 67 -17.24 -8.41 2.92
CA TYR A 67 -17.19 -7.92 4.29
C TYR A 67 -17.01 -6.40 4.27
N PRO A 68 -17.96 -5.59 4.80
CA PRO A 68 -17.93 -4.13 4.70
C PRO A 68 -16.88 -3.53 5.64
N ILE A 69 -15.62 -3.64 5.23
CA ILE A 69 -14.48 -3.16 5.99
C ILE A 69 -14.28 -1.68 5.68
N LYS A 70 -14.48 -0.85 6.70
CA LYS A 70 -14.23 0.59 6.62
C LYS A 70 -12.93 0.95 7.32
N SER A 71 -12.10 1.76 6.67
CA SER A 71 -10.83 2.20 7.23
C SER A 71 -10.43 3.58 6.74
N CYS A 72 -9.64 4.29 7.55
CA CYS A 72 -9.00 5.54 7.15
C CYS A 72 -7.65 5.32 6.45
N SER A 73 -7.08 4.11 6.51
CA SER A 73 -5.79 3.79 5.90
C SER A 73 -5.75 2.33 5.47
N VAL A 74 -5.41 2.11 4.20
CA VAL A 74 -5.32 0.76 3.62
C VAL A 74 -4.06 0.65 2.78
N ILE A 75 -3.40 -0.49 2.86
CA ILE A 75 -2.34 -0.90 1.94
C ILE A 75 -2.67 -2.29 1.43
N ALA A 76 -2.73 -2.45 0.11
CA ALA A 76 -2.92 -3.72 -0.57
C ALA A 76 -1.84 -3.91 -1.65
N HIS A 77 -1.60 -5.17 -1.97
CA HIS A 77 -0.60 -5.58 -2.94
C HIS A 77 -1.05 -6.86 -3.64
N ILE A 78 -0.89 -6.89 -4.97
CA ILE A 78 -1.00 -8.11 -5.77
C ILE A 78 0.37 -8.50 -6.26
N ARG A 79 0.78 -9.71 -5.89
CA ARG A 79 2.12 -10.24 -6.12
C ARG A 79 2.19 -10.98 -7.45
N GLN A 80 3.27 -10.68 -8.15
CA GLN A 80 3.87 -11.53 -9.16
C GLN A 80 5.28 -11.87 -8.64
N ALA A 81 5.52 -13.14 -8.31
CA ALA A 81 6.70 -13.54 -7.57
C ALA A 81 7.93 -13.50 -8.48
N ASN A 82 8.87 -12.60 -8.16
CA ASN A 82 10.20 -12.55 -8.79
C ASN A 82 11.28 -13.12 -7.86
N ARG A 83 11.07 -13.08 -6.53
CA ARG A 83 11.99 -13.56 -5.49
C ARG A 83 11.23 -14.13 -4.30
N GLY A 84 11.86 -15.12 -3.66
CA GLY A 84 11.26 -15.95 -2.62
C GLY A 84 10.18 -16.87 -3.21
N GLU A 85 10.02 -18.04 -2.61
CA GLU A 85 8.95 -18.96 -3.03
C GLU A 85 7.56 -18.33 -2.82
N VAL A 86 6.56 -18.89 -3.50
CA VAL A 86 5.15 -18.51 -3.32
C VAL A 86 4.67 -19.07 -1.99
N ALA A 87 4.90 -18.30 -0.92
CA ALA A 87 4.60 -18.65 0.46
C ALA A 87 4.01 -17.45 1.21
N LEU A 88 3.25 -17.70 2.27
CA LEU A 88 2.50 -16.67 3.01
C LEU A 88 3.42 -15.61 3.64
N GLU A 89 4.55 -16.06 4.18
CA GLU A 89 5.61 -15.24 4.77
C GLU A 89 6.34 -14.36 3.75
N ASN A 90 6.23 -14.67 2.45
CA ASN A 90 6.78 -13.86 1.35
C ASN A 90 5.71 -12.96 0.69
N THR A 91 4.46 -13.01 1.17
CA THR A 91 3.33 -12.26 0.61
C THR A 91 3.17 -10.91 1.30
N HIS A 92 3.13 -9.84 0.50
CA HIS A 92 2.87 -8.48 0.94
C HIS A 92 1.39 -8.29 1.36
N PRO A 93 1.08 -7.25 2.14
CA PRO A 93 2.00 -6.29 2.78
C PRO A 93 2.64 -6.85 4.06
N PHE A 94 3.82 -6.37 4.44
CA PHE A 94 4.47 -6.74 5.70
C PHE A 94 4.04 -5.81 6.83
N THR A 95 3.83 -6.35 8.03
CA THR A 95 3.43 -5.56 9.21
C THR A 95 4.37 -5.81 10.38
N ARG A 96 4.85 -4.75 11.03
CA ARG A 96 5.70 -4.82 12.22
C ARG A 96 5.40 -3.68 13.18
N GLU A 97 5.55 -3.94 14.47
CA GLU A 97 5.38 -2.92 15.50
C GLU A 97 6.62 -2.02 15.58
N LEU A 98 6.40 -0.70 15.62
CA LEU A 98 7.39 0.30 16.00
C LEU A 98 6.68 1.47 16.69
N TRP A 99 7.16 1.86 17.88
CA TRP A 99 6.67 3.00 18.68
C TRP A 99 5.19 2.90 19.13
N GLY A 100 4.74 1.70 19.46
CA GLY A 100 3.37 1.37 19.84
C GLY A 100 2.38 1.38 18.67
N ARG A 101 2.85 1.23 17.42
CA ARG A 101 2.02 1.25 16.21
C ARG A 101 2.41 0.14 15.25
N ASN A 102 1.41 -0.42 14.59
CA ASN A 102 1.65 -1.29 13.45
C ASN A 102 2.06 -0.44 12.25
N TRP A 103 3.24 -0.71 11.71
CA TRP A 103 3.72 -0.19 10.44
C TRP A 103 3.48 -1.25 9.38
N THR A 104 2.87 -0.85 8.28
CA THR A 104 2.53 -1.71 7.14
C THR A 104 3.27 -1.22 5.91
N TYR A 105 3.86 -2.15 5.17
CA TYR A 105 4.74 -1.87 4.04
C TYR A 105 4.44 -2.79 2.84
N ALA A 106 4.36 -2.20 1.66
CA ALA A 106 4.27 -2.92 0.39
C ALA A 106 5.31 -2.38 -0.60
N HIS A 107 5.98 -3.27 -1.32
CA HIS A 107 7.02 -2.93 -2.28
C HIS A 107 6.82 -3.64 -3.61
N ASN A 108 6.86 -2.86 -4.69
CA ASN A 108 6.84 -3.35 -6.05
C ASN A 108 8.15 -2.99 -6.75
N GLY A 109 8.99 -3.99 -6.96
CA GLY A 109 10.32 -3.84 -7.53
C GLY A 109 11.24 -5.00 -7.17
N GLN A 110 12.53 -4.81 -7.39
CA GLN A 110 13.57 -5.79 -7.09
C GLN A 110 14.85 -5.05 -6.74
N LEU A 111 15.50 -5.48 -5.67
CA LEU A 111 16.71 -4.87 -5.13
C LEU A 111 17.92 -5.80 -5.26
N ASN A 112 19.06 -5.24 -5.65
CA ASN A 112 20.34 -5.92 -5.70
C ASN A 112 21.20 -5.56 -4.49
N GLY A 113 22.04 -6.50 -4.03
CA GLY A 113 22.88 -6.27 -2.86
C GLY A 113 22.11 -6.02 -1.55
N TYR A 114 20.81 -6.35 -1.49
CA TYR A 114 19.97 -6.12 -0.30
C TYR A 114 20.40 -6.94 0.92
N LYS A 115 21.17 -8.03 0.73
CA LYS A 115 21.67 -8.88 1.82
C LYS A 115 22.62 -8.13 2.76
N SER A 116 23.29 -7.07 2.32
CA SER A 116 24.15 -6.24 3.17
C SER A 116 23.40 -5.20 4.00
N LEU A 117 22.07 -5.09 3.84
CA LEU A 117 21.26 -4.18 4.64
C LEU A 117 21.20 -4.67 6.09
N GLU A 118 21.75 -3.87 7.01
CA GLU A 118 21.69 -4.11 8.45
C GLU A 118 20.29 -3.86 9.00
N THR A 119 19.67 -4.88 9.60
CA THR A 119 18.28 -4.80 10.07
C THR A 119 18.16 -4.71 11.59
N GLY A 120 19.28 -4.70 12.32
CA GLY A 120 19.31 -4.70 13.77
C GLY A 120 18.41 -5.77 14.38
N ASN A 121 17.49 -5.35 15.26
CA ASN A 121 16.56 -6.25 15.93
C ASN A 121 15.35 -6.64 15.06
N PHE A 122 15.11 -5.98 13.93
CA PHE A 122 14.08 -6.38 12.99
C PHE A 122 14.62 -7.53 12.13
N ARG A 123 14.00 -8.71 12.23
CA ARG A 123 14.42 -9.91 11.50
C ARG A 123 13.33 -10.30 10.50
N PRO A 124 13.62 -10.34 9.19
CA PRO A 124 12.65 -10.84 8.21
C PRO A 124 12.25 -12.28 8.57
N VAL A 125 10.98 -12.61 8.37
CA VAL A 125 10.47 -13.97 8.56
C VAL A 125 10.64 -14.77 7.26
N GLY A 126 10.30 -14.15 6.14
CA GLY A 126 10.52 -14.69 4.81
C GLY A 126 11.89 -14.33 4.24
N GLU A 127 12.02 -14.54 2.93
CA GLU A 127 13.31 -14.49 2.22
C GLU A 127 13.37 -13.34 1.20
N THR A 128 12.30 -12.56 1.09
CA THR A 128 12.21 -11.49 0.09
C THR A 128 13.15 -10.33 0.40
N ASP A 129 13.65 -9.72 -0.67
CA ASP A 129 14.35 -8.43 -0.60
C ASP A 129 13.46 -7.32 -0.06
N SER A 130 12.16 -7.35 -0.38
CA SER A 130 11.16 -6.46 0.19
C SER A 130 11.11 -6.49 1.72
N GLU A 131 11.00 -7.66 2.35
CA GLU A 131 10.92 -7.74 3.81
C GLU A 131 12.23 -7.32 4.47
N LYS A 132 13.37 -7.68 3.85
CA LYS A 132 14.69 -7.22 4.31
C LYS A 132 14.81 -5.70 4.27
N ALA A 133 14.34 -5.07 3.18
CA ALA A 133 14.30 -3.61 3.05
C ALA A 133 13.39 -2.96 4.09
N PHE A 134 12.22 -3.55 4.37
CA PHE A 134 11.33 -3.05 5.42
C PHE A 134 11.99 -3.10 6.81
N CYS A 135 12.60 -4.24 7.16
CA CYS A 135 13.32 -4.39 8.43
C CYS A 135 14.47 -3.38 8.54
N TRP A 136 15.18 -3.11 7.44
CA TRP A 136 16.24 -2.11 7.38
C TRP A 136 15.71 -0.68 7.57
N LEU A 137 14.59 -0.32 6.94
CA LEU A 137 13.94 0.98 7.13
C LEU A 137 13.59 1.19 8.62
N LEU A 138 12.92 0.22 9.24
CA LEU A 138 12.56 0.31 10.66
C LEU A 138 13.81 0.40 11.56
N HIS A 139 14.87 -0.35 11.23
CA HIS A 139 16.13 -0.24 11.95
C HIS A 139 16.72 1.18 11.88
N LYS A 140 16.79 1.77 10.68
CA LYS A 140 17.27 3.15 10.50
C LYS A 140 16.41 4.16 11.24
N LEU A 141 15.09 3.94 11.31
CA LEU A 141 14.20 4.76 12.13
C LEU A 141 14.57 4.66 13.61
N THR A 142 14.81 3.47 14.16
CA THR A 142 15.21 3.31 15.57
C THR A 142 16.57 3.93 15.87
N GLN A 143 17.51 3.91 14.92
CA GLN A 143 18.82 4.56 15.07
C GLN A 143 18.68 6.09 15.11
N ARG A 144 17.87 6.66 14.21
CA ARG A 144 17.68 8.11 14.10
C ARG A 144 16.77 8.68 15.19
N TYR A 145 15.80 7.89 15.63
CA TYR A 145 14.75 8.24 16.57
C TYR A 145 14.57 7.14 17.63
N PRO A 146 15.36 7.18 18.71
CA PRO A 146 15.29 6.18 19.79
C PRO A 146 13.96 6.15 20.55
N ARG A 147 13.15 7.20 20.43
CA ARG A 147 11.80 7.34 20.99
C ARG A 147 10.86 7.85 19.91
N THR A 148 9.55 7.65 20.12
CA THR A 148 8.49 8.13 19.22
C THR A 148 8.64 9.64 18.97
N PRO A 149 8.89 10.06 17.71
CA PRO A 149 9.01 11.48 17.39
C PRO A 149 7.66 12.20 17.48
N GLY A 150 7.66 13.44 17.96
CA GLY A 150 6.47 14.29 17.93
C GLY A 150 6.12 14.83 16.53
N ASN A 151 7.11 14.92 15.64
CA ASN A 151 6.93 15.40 14.27
C ASN A 151 7.05 14.25 13.26
N MET A 152 5.91 13.60 12.95
CA MET A 152 5.86 12.48 12.02
C MET A 152 6.21 12.89 10.58
N THR A 153 5.92 14.13 10.17
CA THR A 153 6.29 14.63 8.83
C THR A 153 7.81 14.62 8.64
N ALA A 154 8.59 14.95 9.67
CA ALA A 154 10.06 14.84 9.64
C ALA A 154 10.54 13.38 9.56
N VAL A 155 9.81 12.45 10.18
CA VAL A 155 10.07 11.00 10.07
C VAL A 155 9.89 10.54 8.63
N PHE A 156 8.77 10.86 7.98
CA PHE A 156 8.51 10.48 6.60
C PHE A 156 9.47 11.14 5.60
N LYS A 157 9.89 12.40 5.84
CA LYS A 157 10.98 13.01 5.07
C LYS A 157 12.27 12.21 5.18
N TYR A 158 12.62 11.72 6.36
CA TYR A 158 13.79 10.84 6.53
C TYR A 158 13.60 9.50 5.83
N ILE A 159 12.42 8.89 5.91
CA ILE A 159 12.10 7.66 5.17
C ILE A 159 12.29 7.87 3.66
N ALA A 160 11.91 9.02 3.11
CA ALA A 160 12.15 9.34 1.71
C ALA A 160 13.64 9.33 1.35
N THR A 161 14.52 9.86 2.21
CA THR A 161 15.97 9.78 1.99
C THR A 161 16.48 8.34 1.97
N LEU A 162 15.93 7.48 2.85
CA LEU A 162 16.27 6.06 2.89
C LEU A 162 15.74 5.31 1.66
N ALA A 163 14.55 5.67 1.18
CA ALA A 163 13.96 5.11 -0.04
C ALA A 163 14.81 5.45 -1.27
N THR A 164 15.43 6.65 -1.33
CA THR A 164 16.41 6.99 -2.37
C THR A 164 17.61 6.04 -2.36
N VAL A 165 18.14 5.69 -1.18
CA VAL A 165 19.24 4.71 -1.05
C VAL A 165 18.81 3.33 -1.55
N LEU A 166 17.58 2.92 -1.28
CA LEU A 166 17.05 1.64 -1.77
C LEU A 166 16.82 1.68 -3.30
N ARG A 167 16.39 2.81 -3.85
CA ARG A 167 16.24 3.01 -5.30
C ARG A 167 17.57 2.90 -6.05
N GLU A 168 18.70 3.26 -5.45
CA GLU A 168 20.02 3.02 -6.06
C GLU A 168 20.35 1.53 -6.23
N LYS A 169 19.64 0.66 -5.51
CA LYS A 169 19.80 -0.80 -5.58
C LYS A 169 18.85 -1.47 -6.58
N GLY A 170 17.89 -0.74 -7.16
CA GLY A 170 16.95 -1.27 -8.15
C GLY A 170 15.61 -0.53 -8.16
N VAL A 171 14.59 -1.13 -8.79
CA VAL A 171 13.24 -0.56 -8.79
C VAL A 171 12.68 -0.63 -7.37
N PHE A 172 12.22 0.50 -6.84
CA PHE A 172 11.68 0.60 -5.49
C PHE A 172 10.41 1.47 -5.46
N ASN A 173 9.26 0.92 -5.87
CA ASN A 173 7.97 1.56 -5.61
C ASN A 173 7.45 1.10 -4.25
N MET A 174 7.08 2.02 -3.38
CA MET A 174 6.74 1.69 -1.99
C MET A 174 5.43 2.35 -1.57
N LEU A 175 4.60 1.59 -0.86
CA LEU A 175 3.58 2.12 0.03
C LEU A 175 3.96 1.80 1.48
N LEU A 176 3.88 2.79 2.36
CA LEU A 176 4.18 2.64 3.78
C LEU A 176 3.16 3.41 4.63
N SER A 177 2.68 2.81 5.71
CA SER A 177 1.73 3.44 6.62
C SER A 177 1.94 3.03 8.06
N ASP A 178 1.76 3.96 8.99
CA ASP A 178 1.67 3.72 10.44
C ASP A 178 0.21 3.66 10.94
N GLY A 179 -0.75 3.58 10.01
CA GLY A 179 -2.19 3.61 10.26
C GLY A 179 -2.83 4.99 10.26
N ARG A 180 -2.04 6.06 10.26
CA ARG A 180 -2.53 7.44 10.14
C ARG A 180 -2.06 8.10 8.85
N TYR A 181 -0.78 7.93 8.55
CA TYR A 181 -0.16 8.45 7.33
C TYR A 181 -0.01 7.34 6.30
N VAL A 182 -0.12 7.70 5.02
CA VAL A 182 0.15 6.80 3.91
C VAL A 182 1.17 7.49 3.01
N MET A 183 2.36 6.92 2.91
CA MET A 183 3.44 7.40 2.06
C MET A 183 3.49 6.56 0.79
N ALA A 184 3.64 7.23 -0.35
CA ALA A 184 3.96 6.61 -1.63
C ALA A 184 5.32 7.12 -2.11
N PHE A 185 6.23 6.22 -2.47
CA PHE A 185 7.52 6.57 -3.10
C PHE A 185 7.60 5.89 -4.47
N CYS A 186 7.93 6.67 -5.50
CA CYS A 186 7.89 6.21 -6.89
C CYS A 186 9.29 6.00 -7.46
N SER A 187 9.52 4.83 -8.05
CA SER A 187 10.68 4.56 -8.89
C SER A 187 10.32 4.40 -10.37
N THR A 188 9.10 3.95 -10.69
CA THR A 188 8.64 3.74 -12.07
C THR A 188 7.25 4.34 -12.31
N HIS A 189 6.20 3.71 -11.77
CA HIS A 189 4.81 4.10 -11.98
C HIS A 189 4.05 4.03 -10.66
N LEU A 190 3.56 5.18 -10.22
CA LEU A 190 2.60 5.33 -9.14
C LEU A 190 1.75 6.56 -9.46
N HIS A 191 0.45 6.41 -9.23
CA HIS A 191 -0.54 7.44 -9.48
C HIS A 191 -1.43 7.59 -8.24
N TRP A 192 -2.03 8.75 -8.08
CA TRP A 192 -2.99 9.00 -7.02
C TRP A 192 -4.14 9.88 -7.50
N ILE A 193 -5.25 9.81 -6.79
CA ILE A 193 -6.40 10.68 -7.00
C ILE A 193 -7.04 10.99 -5.66
N THR A 194 -7.40 12.24 -5.42
CA THR A 194 -8.20 12.65 -4.27
C THR A 194 -9.62 12.92 -4.72
N ARG A 195 -10.56 12.19 -4.14
CA ARG A 195 -11.99 12.38 -4.32
C ARG A 195 -12.54 13.12 -3.10
N ARG A 196 -13.41 14.11 -3.35
CA ARG A 196 -14.05 14.94 -2.34
C ARG A 196 -15.55 14.86 -2.52
N ALA A 197 -16.29 14.82 -1.41
CA ALA A 197 -17.74 14.89 -1.46
C ALA A 197 -18.24 16.21 -2.08
N PRO A 198 -19.40 16.19 -2.78
CA PRO A 198 -20.15 15.00 -3.19
C PRO A 198 -19.39 14.22 -4.27
N PHE A 199 -19.29 12.90 -4.10
CA PHE A 199 -18.59 12.05 -5.04
C PHE A 199 -19.48 11.79 -6.26
N GLY A 200 -18.89 11.87 -7.45
CA GLY A 200 -19.54 11.42 -8.67
C GLY A 200 -19.48 9.90 -8.85
N VAL A 201 -19.92 9.44 -10.02
CA VAL A 201 -19.80 8.05 -10.45
C VAL A 201 -18.36 7.79 -10.91
N ALA A 202 -17.75 6.70 -10.44
CA ALA A 202 -16.47 6.22 -10.98
C ALA A 202 -16.65 4.87 -11.68
N THR A 203 -16.02 4.75 -12.86
CA THR A 203 -16.08 3.55 -13.70
C THR A 203 -14.70 2.88 -13.69
N LEU A 204 -14.63 1.62 -13.22
CA LEU A 204 -13.38 0.87 -13.25
C LEU A 204 -12.92 0.63 -14.68
N VAL A 205 -11.60 0.61 -14.91
CA VAL A 205 -11.04 0.28 -16.23
C VAL A 205 -11.08 -1.23 -16.48
N ASP A 206 -10.88 -2.04 -15.44
CA ASP A 206 -10.71 -3.49 -15.57
C ASP A 206 -12.04 -4.27 -15.54
N GLN A 207 -13.16 -3.59 -15.29
CA GLN A 207 -14.51 -4.14 -15.35
C GLN A 207 -15.51 -3.05 -15.74
N ASP A 208 -16.58 -3.43 -16.45
CA ASP A 208 -17.77 -2.59 -16.65
C ASP A 208 -18.59 -2.47 -15.35
N MET A 209 -17.92 -2.11 -14.25
CA MET A 209 -18.52 -1.86 -12.94
C MET A 209 -18.41 -0.38 -12.63
N GLU A 210 -19.56 0.26 -12.52
CA GLU A 210 -19.71 1.63 -12.07
C GLU A 210 -20.16 1.63 -10.61
N ILE A 211 -19.55 2.50 -9.79
CA ILE A 211 -20.07 2.79 -8.47
C ILE A 211 -20.39 4.27 -8.35
N ASP A 212 -21.63 4.51 -7.96
CA ASP A 212 -22.07 5.79 -7.46
C ASP A 212 -21.75 5.90 -5.96
N PHE A 213 -20.77 6.73 -5.63
CA PHE A 213 -20.35 7.00 -4.26
C PHE A 213 -21.27 8.00 -3.53
N SER A 214 -22.23 8.62 -4.23
CA SER A 214 -23.11 9.65 -3.67
C SER A 214 -23.94 9.17 -2.48
N SER A 215 -24.33 7.89 -2.46
CA SER A 215 -25.15 7.28 -1.39
C SER A 215 -24.35 6.81 -0.16
N GLN A 216 -23.02 6.78 -0.24
CA GLN A 216 -22.15 6.15 0.77
C GLN A 216 -21.27 7.16 1.53
N THR A 217 -21.48 8.45 1.30
CA THR A 217 -20.51 9.49 1.70
C THR A 217 -21.18 10.61 2.48
N THR A 218 -20.41 11.22 3.40
CA THR A 218 -20.83 12.46 4.06
C THR A 218 -20.34 13.68 3.27
N PRO A 219 -20.93 14.87 3.47
CA PRO A 219 -20.52 16.09 2.75
C PRO A 219 -19.06 16.51 2.93
N ASN A 220 -18.37 15.98 3.93
CA ASN A 220 -16.98 16.36 4.26
C ASN A 220 -15.96 15.27 3.91
N ASP A 221 -16.38 14.17 3.29
CA ASP A 221 -15.51 13.04 3.03
C ASP A 221 -14.42 13.40 2.02
N VAL A 222 -13.19 13.04 2.35
CA VAL A 222 -12.00 13.19 1.51
C VAL A 222 -11.28 11.85 1.49
N VAL A 223 -11.13 11.28 0.30
CA VAL A 223 -10.55 9.95 0.09
C VAL A 223 -9.49 10.07 -1.00
N THR A 224 -8.25 9.76 -0.66
CA THR A 224 -7.18 9.60 -1.64
C THR A 224 -6.89 8.13 -1.88
N VAL A 225 -6.90 7.73 -3.14
CA VAL A 225 -6.48 6.41 -3.61
C VAL A 225 -5.14 6.54 -4.32
N ILE A 226 -4.26 5.57 -4.12
CA ILE A 226 -2.93 5.47 -4.71
C ILE A 226 -2.84 4.12 -5.41
N ALA A 227 -2.38 4.06 -6.66
CA ALA A 227 -2.26 2.81 -7.40
C ALA A 227 -1.05 2.80 -8.35
N THR A 228 -0.52 1.62 -8.70
CA THR A 228 0.55 1.50 -9.71
C THR A 228 0.11 2.13 -11.04
N GLN A 229 -1.09 1.80 -11.49
CA GLN A 229 -1.77 2.37 -12.66
C GLN A 229 -3.16 2.89 -12.27
N PRO A 230 -3.70 3.90 -12.97
CA PRO A 230 -5.08 4.34 -12.79
C PRO A 230 -6.07 3.17 -12.78
N LEU A 231 -7.02 3.21 -11.84
CA LEU A 231 -8.06 2.19 -11.72
C LEU A 231 -9.36 2.58 -12.43
N THR A 232 -9.53 3.86 -12.77
CA THR A 232 -10.75 4.41 -13.36
C THR A 232 -10.44 5.18 -14.63
N GLY A 233 -11.34 5.09 -15.62
CA GLY A 233 -11.15 5.68 -16.94
C GLY A 233 -11.77 7.07 -17.09
N ASN A 234 -12.73 7.40 -16.23
CA ASN A 234 -13.49 8.65 -16.27
C ASN A 234 -13.00 9.70 -15.25
N GLU A 235 -11.82 9.51 -14.66
CA GLU A 235 -11.25 10.42 -13.66
C GLU A 235 -9.80 10.80 -14.01
N THR A 236 -9.35 11.98 -13.55
CA THR A 236 -7.97 12.44 -13.77
C THR A 236 -7.07 12.03 -12.61
N TRP A 237 -6.24 11.01 -12.85
CA TRP A 237 -5.20 10.58 -11.92
C TRP A 237 -3.93 11.41 -12.06
N GLN A 238 -3.33 11.76 -10.92
CA GLN A 238 -2.07 12.46 -10.82
C GLN A 238 -0.91 11.46 -10.75
N LYS A 239 0.14 11.68 -11.54
CA LYS A 239 1.33 10.82 -11.54
C LYS A 239 2.35 11.30 -10.50
N ILE A 240 2.94 10.38 -9.75
CA ILE A 240 4.14 10.64 -8.93
C ILE A 240 5.36 10.38 -9.81
N MET A 241 6.26 11.35 -9.95
CA MET A 241 7.41 11.18 -10.83
C MET A 241 8.46 10.24 -10.21
N PRO A 242 9.25 9.52 -11.03
CA PRO A 242 10.34 8.68 -10.53
C PRO A 242 11.33 9.47 -9.66
N GLY A 243 11.63 8.96 -8.47
CA GLY A 243 12.45 9.60 -7.44
C GLY A 243 11.66 10.52 -6.50
N GLU A 244 10.40 10.82 -6.80
CA GLU A 244 9.53 11.60 -5.95
C GLU A 244 8.69 10.71 -5.02
N TRP A 245 8.08 11.36 -4.05
CA TRP A 245 7.20 10.75 -3.08
C TRP A 245 6.08 11.72 -2.70
N ALA A 246 4.98 11.15 -2.22
CA ALA A 246 3.86 11.89 -1.68
C ALA A 246 3.49 11.33 -0.31
N LEU A 247 2.99 12.20 0.56
CA LEU A 247 2.52 11.82 1.88
C LEU A 247 1.07 12.25 2.03
N PHE A 248 0.24 11.30 2.44
CA PHE A 248 -1.19 11.51 2.63
C PHE A 248 -1.57 11.31 4.09
N CYS A 249 -2.47 12.13 4.59
CA CYS A 249 -3.02 12.03 5.94
C CYS A 249 -4.49 12.43 5.89
N LEU A 250 -5.38 11.55 6.35
CA LEU A 250 -6.82 11.80 6.35
C LEU A 250 -7.33 12.23 4.96
N GLY A 251 -6.87 11.54 3.92
CA GLY A 251 -7.27 11.84 2.54
C GLY A 251 -6.59 13.04 1.89
N GLU A 252 -5.86 13.87 2.65
CA GLU A 252 -5.16 15.03 2.10
C GLU A 252 -3.71 14.73 1.76
N ARG A 253 -3.23 15.25 0.63
CA ARG A 253 -1.80 15.27 0.31
C ARG A 253 -1.13 16.40 1.11
N ILE A 254 -0.22 16.04 2.00
CA ILE A 254 0.52 16.99 2.86
C ILE A 254 1.98 17.20 2.42
N ILE A 255 2.50 16.34 1.54
CA ILE A 255 3.77 16.48 0.80
C ILE A 255 3.56 15.93 -0.61
#